data_AF-A0A7S1FX06-F1
#
_entry.id   AF-A0A7S1FX06-F1
#
_cell.length_a   1.000
_cell.length_b   1.000
_cell.length_c   1.000
_cell.angle_alpha   90.00
_cell.angle_beta   90.00
_cell.angle_gamma   90.00
#
_symmetry.space_group_name_H-M   'P 1'
#
loop_
_entity.id
_entity.type
_entity.pdbx_description
1 polymer ?
#
loop_
_entity_poly.entity_id
_entity_poly.type
_entity_poly.pdbx_seq_one_letter_code
_entity_poly.pdbx_strand_id
1 'polypeptide(L)'
;RAGIHLPGNIDYAGNAFDSFPNGVAALIGPDSIPFEGQGQIIAFIGWLEIAFMRDVPGTGNEHVGDFRNGYIDFGWDDFDEETKLQKRAIELNNGRAAMFGILGLMVHE
;
A
#
# COMPACT_ATOMS: atom_id res chain seq x y z
N ARG A 1 -16.47 4.77 -4.45
CA ARG A 1 -16.29 3.54 -3.65
C ARG A 1 -17.39 2.53 -3.97
N ALA A 2 -17.10 1.22 -3.94
CA ALA A 2 -18.05 0.12 -4.20
C ALA A 2 -18.90 -0.34 -2.98
N GLY A 3 -19.00 0.48 -1.92
CA GLY A 3 -19.76 0.19 -0.70
C GLY A 3 -19.18 -0.84 0.27
N ILE A 4 -17.96 -1.35 0.07
CA ILE A 4 -17.39 -2.44 0.91
C ILE A 4 -16.69 -1.87 2.14
N HIS A 5 -17.01 -2.37 3.33
CA HIS A 5 -16.51 -1.93 4.64
C HIS A 5 -16.00 -3.11 5.48
N LEU A 6 -15.08 -2.85 6.40
CA LEU A 6 -14.80 -3.78 7.50
C LEU A 6 -15.99 -3.76 8.47
N PRO A 7 -16.36 -4.90 9.08
CA PRO A 7 -17.40 -4.92 10.10
C PRO A 7 -16.90 -4.32 11.42
N GLY A 8 -17.82 -3.79 12.23
CA GLY A 8 -17.54 -3.32 13.58
C GLY A 8 -17.05 -1.87 13.67
N ASN A 9 -16.51 -1.53 14.84
CA ASN A 9 -16.08 -0.18 15.18
C ASN A 9 -14.57 -0.03 15.01
N ILE A 10 -14.15 1.11 14.45
CA ILE A 10 -12.72 1.46 14.31
C ILE A 10 -12.13 1.92 15.65
N ASP A 11 -12.97 2.40 16.56
CA ASP A 11 -12.57 2.92 17.86
C ASP A 11 -13.46 2.41 19.01
N TYR A 12 -13.05 2.76 20.24
CA TYR A 12 -13.79 2.44 21.46
C TYR A 12 -14.96 3.40 21.74
N ALA A 13 -15.08 4.50 21.00
CA ALA A 13 -16.21 5.42 21.11
C ALA A 13 -17.47 4.88 20.42
N GLY A 14 -17.31 3.87 19.57
CA GLY A 14 -18.40 3.19 18.90
C GLY A 14 -18.59 3.62 17.44
N ASN A 15 -17.62 4.31 16.85
CA ASN A 15 -17.70 4.75 15.47
C ASN A 15 -17.42 3.56 14.53
N ALA A 16 -18.39 3.24 13.67
CA ALA A 16 -18.28 2.14 12.71
C ALA A 16 -17.41 2.51 11.51
N PHE A 17 -16.81 1.52 10.84
CA PHE A 17 -16.02 1.81 9.63
C PHE A 17 -16.84 2.44 8.50
N ASP A 18 -18.17 2.28 8.51
CA ASP A 18 -19.11 2.85 7.54
C ASP A 18 -19.62 4.25 7.86
N SER A 19 -19.32 4.77 9.06
CA SER A 19 -19.65 6.14 9.42
C SER A 19 -18.68 7.17 8.85
N PHE A 20 -17.50 6.75 8.36
CA PHE A 20 -16.48 7.66 7.83
C PHE A 20 -16.63 7.87 6.32
N PRO A 21 -16.35 9.09 5.81
CA PRO A 21 -16.46 9.42 4.39
C PRO A 21 -15.38 8.71 3.56
N ASN A 22 -15.47 8.84 2.25
CA ASN A 22 -14.47 8.29 1.33
C ASN A 22 -13.41 9.32 0.97
N GLY A 23 -12.31 8.82 0.39
CA GLY A 23 -11.26 9.62 -0.23
C GLY A 23 -10.56 10.56 0.76
N VAL A 24 -10.13 11.73 0.29
CA VAL A 24 -9.42 12.76 1.07
C VAL A 24 -10.25 13.22 2.27
N ALA A 25 -11.58 13.23 2.18
CA ALA A 25 -12.45 13.59 3.31
C ALA A 25 -12.30 12.64 4.51
N ALA A 26 -11.91 11.38 4.29
CA ALA A 26 -11.63 10.44 5.39
C ALA A 26 -10.40 10.84 6.22
N LEU A 27 -9.50 11.63 5.62
CA LEU A 27 -8.23 12.04 6.22
C LEU A 27 -8.29 13.46 6.81
N ILE A 28 -8.90 14.41 6.11
CA ILE A 28 -8.89 15.83 6.52
C ILE A 28 -10.27 16.51 6.52
N GLY A 29 -11.34 15.75 6.27
CA GLY A 29 -12.71 16.25 6.28
C GLY A 29 -13.27 16.51 7.69
N PRO A 30 -14.48 17.11 7.79
CA PRO A 30 -15.13 17.39 9.07
C PRO A 30 -15.44 16.11 9.87
N ASP A 31 -15.76 15.02 9.18
CA ASP A 31 -16.04 13.69 9.77
C ASP A 31 -14.87 12.71 9.51
N SER A 32 -13.63 13.22 9.53
CA SER A 32 -12.43 12.40 9.29
C SER A 32 -12.09 11.49 10.47
N ILE A 33 -11.27 10.47 10.19
CA ILE A 33 -10.71 9.61 11.23
C ILE A 33 -9.86 10.47 12.19
N PRO A 34 -9.99 10.32 13.52
CA PRO A 34 -9.18 11.10 14.47
C PRO A 34 -7.67 10.98 14.21
N PHE A 35 -6.94 12.07 14.47
CA PHE A 35 -5.51 12.16 14.16
C PHE A 35 -4.70 11.09 14.89
N GLU A 36 -5.10 10.66 16.08
CA GLU A 36 -4.43 9.60 16.84
C GLU A 36 -4.46 8.27 16.08
N GLY A 37 -5.56 7.96 15.39
CA GLY A 37 -5.67 6.77 14.54
C GLY A 37 -4.78 6.88 13.31
N GLN A 38 -4.81 8.04 12.64
CA GLN A 38 -3.94 8.31 11.49
C GLN A 38 -2.46 8.28 11.86
N GLY A 39 -2.10 8.84 13.02
CA GLY A 39 -0.73 8.86 13.54
C GLY A 39 -0.18 7.46 13.79
N GLN A 40 -1.00 6.53 14.29
CA GLN A 40 -0.62 5.12 14.40
C GLN A 40 -0.33 4.47 13.05
N ILE A 41 -1.16 4.75 12.04
CA ILE A 41 -0.94 4.26 10.66
C ILE A 41 0.38 4.81 10.11
N ILE A 42 0.60 6.12 10.22
CA ILE A 42 1.83 6.78 9.74
C ILE A 42 3.06 6.23 10.47
N ALA A 43 3.00 6.07 11.79
CA ALA A 43 4.10 5.52 12.58
C ALA A 43 4.42 4.07 12.18
N PHE A 44 3.39 3.26 11.96
CA PHE A 44 3.54 1.87 11.53
C PHE A 44 4.15 1.78 10.13
N ILE A 45 3.66 2.58 9.17
CA ILE A 45 4.24 2.67 7.82
C ILE A 45 5.70 3.13 7.91
N GLY A 46 6.00 4.19 8.68
CA GLY A 46 7.37 4.67 8.85
C GLY A 46 8.32 3.61 9.43
N TRP A 47 7.84 2.80 10.38
CA TRP A 47 8.61 1.66 10.89
C TRP A 47 8.83 0.58 9.83
N LEU A 48 7.82 0.24 9.04
CA LEU A 48 7.96 -0.70 7.91
C LEU A 48 8.98 -0.21 6.89
N GLU A 49 8.98 1.08 6.53
CA GLU A 49 9.93 1.69 5.60
C GLU A 49 11.39 1.57 6.08
N ILE A 50 11.63 1.76 7.38
CA ILE A 50 12.99 1.76 7.94
C ILE A 50 13.51 0.32 8.16
N ALA A 51 12.63 -0.58 8.58
CA ALA A 51 13.02 -1.90 9.10
C ALA A 51 12.70 -3.08 8.16
N PHE A 52 11.71 -2.98 7.28
CA PHE A 52 11.21 -4.11 6.46
C PHE A 52 11.28 -3.87 4.95
N MET A 53 10.77 -2.73 4.47
CA MET A 53 10.65 -2.41 3.03
C MET A 53 11.98 -1.92 2.45
N ARG A 54 13.03 -2.72 2.64
CA ARG A 54 14.38 -2.44 2.17
C ARG A 54 15.09 -3.71 1.73
N ASP A 55 16.08 -3.53 0.88
CA ASP A 55 17.04 -4.57 0.51
C ASP A 55 17.94 -4.90 1.71
N VAL A 56 18.03 -6.18 2.06
CA VAL A 56 18.93 -6.74 3.06
C VAL A 56 20.16 -7.30 2.35
N PRO A 57 21.37 -6.75 2.58
CA PRO A 57 22.57 -7.22 1.89
C PRO A 57 22.84 -8.70 2.12
N GLY A 58 23.11 -9.44 1.04
CA GLY A 58 23.48 -10.85 1.09
C GLY A 58 22.31 -11.84 1.03
N THR A 59 21.07 -11.39 0.82
CA THR A 59 19.89 -12.27 0.72
C THR A 59 19.51 -12.65 -0.72
N GLY A 60 20.35 -12.36 -1.71
CA GLY A 60 20.13 -12.78 -3.10
C GLY A 60 19.13 -11.93 -3.89
N ASN A 61 18.83 -10.71 -3.45
CA ASN A 61 17.94 -9.80 -4.18
C ASN A 61 18.56 -9.43 -5.55
N GLU A 62 17.76 -9.52 -6.62
CA GLU A 62 18.26 -9.44 -8.00
C GLU A 62 18.24 -8.01 -8.57
N HIS A 63 17.41 -7.12 -8.02
CA HIS A 63 17.24 -5.76 -8.53
C HIS A 63 16.66 -4.80 -7.47
N VAL A 64 16.71 -3.50 -7.75
CA VAL A 64 16.03 -2.50 -6.91
C VAL A 64 14.53 -2.80 -6.87
N GLY A 65 13.94 -2.79 -5.68
CA GLY A 65 12.54 -3.15 -5.43
C GLY A 65 12.32 -4.64 -5.14
N ASP A 66 13.36 -5.48 -5.23
CA ASP A 66 13.28 -6.87 -4.77
C ASP A 66 13.44 -6.91 -3.24
N PHE A 67 12.32 -6.98 -2.53
CA PHE A 67 12.27 -7.06 -1.06
C PHE A 67 11.90 -8.47 -0.57
N ARG A 68 12.07 -9.49 -1.41
CA ARG A 68 11.86 -10.90 -1.02
C ARG A 68 12.80 -11.29 0.12
N ASN A 69 14.01 -10.73 0.14
CA ASN A 69 15.00 -10.87 1.20
C ASN A 69 15.27 -12.33 1.59
N GLY A 70 15.16 -13.26 0.63
CA GLY A 70 15.30 -14.70 0.84
C GLY A 70 14.25 -15.32 1.80
N TYR A 71 13.21 -14.57 2.18
CA TYR A 71 12.20 -14.99 3.15
C TYR A 71 10.86 -15.34 2.50
N ILE A 72 10.46 -14.63 1.44
CA ILE A 72 9.20 -14.85 0.73
C ILE A 72 9.49 -15.00 -0.75
N ASP A 73 9.23 -16.18 -1.29
CA ASP A 73 9.22 -16.42 -2.72
C ASP A 73 7.93 -17.15 -3.13
N PHE A 74 7.29 -16.65 -4.18
CA PHE A 74 6.08 -17.21 -4.77
C PHE A 74 6.38 -17.83 -6.15
N GLY A 75 7.57 -18.42 -6.30
CA GLY A 75 8.04 -19.05 -7.54
C GLY A 75 8.74 -18.10 -8.51
N TRP A 76 9.34 -17.02 -8.00
CA TRP A 76 10.13 -16.10 -8.82
C TRP A 76 11.35 -16.79 -9.42
N ASP A 77 11.98 -17.66 -8.64
CA ASP A 77 13.19 -18.37 -9.05
C ASP A 77 12.92 -19.43 -10.13
N ASP A 78 11.66 -19.82 -10.32
CA ASP A 78 11.22 -20.77 -11.36
C ASP A 78 11.01 -20.11 -12.73
N PHE A 79 10.99 -18.77 -12.81
CA PHE A 79 10.80 -18.06 -14.08
C PHE A 79 12.10 -17.95 -14.89
N ASP A 80 11.96 -18.02 -16.21
CA ASP A 80 13.03 -17.63 -17.12
C ASP A 80 13.23 -16.10 -17.14
N GLU A 81 14.40 -15.68 -17.64
CA GLU A 81 14.78 -14.26 -17.68
C GLU A 81 13.82 -13.40 -18.52
N GLU A 82 13.27 -13.95 -19.59
CA GLU A 82 12.29 -13.24 -20.44
C GLU A 82 11.00 -12.96 -19.67
N THR A 83 10.49 -13.95 -18.95
CA THR A 83 9.30 -13.83 -18.11
C THR A 83 9.55 -12.86 -16.95
N LYS A 84 10.70 -12.95 -16.27
CA LYS A 84 11.09 -12.00 -15.22
C LYS A 84 11.10 -10.56 -15.74
N LEU A 85 11.71 -10.32 -16.90
CA LEU A 85 11.72 -9.01 -17.55
C LEU A 85 10.31 -8.53 -17.90
N GLN A 86 9.47 -9.41 -18.46
CA GLN A 86 8.08 -9.08 -18.79
C GLN A 86 7.27 -8.71 -17.55
N LYS A 87 7.36 -9.49 -16.46
CA LYS A 87 6.60 -9.25 -15.22
C LYS A 87 7.00 -7.94 -14.56
N ARG A 88 8.30 -7.62 -14.53
CA ARG A 88 8.80 -6.32 -14.03
C ARG A 88 8.33 -5.15 -14.90
N ALA A 89 8.31 -5.33 -16.22
CA ALA A 89 7.77 -4.31 -17.11
C ALA A 89 6.27 -4.07 -16.88
N ILE A 90 5.49 -5.13 -16.62
CA ILE A 90 4.07 -5.05 -16.26
C ILE A 90 3.89 -4.31 -14.94
N GLU A 91 4.63 -4.68 -13.89
CA GLU A 91 4.59 -4.02 -12.58
C GLU A 91 4.86 -2.51 -12.71
N LEU A 92 5.96 -2.14 -13.39
CA LEU A 92 6.34 -0.74 -13.57
C LEU A 92 5.30 0.05 -14.37
N ASN A 93 4.76 -0.51 -15.45
CA ASN A 93 3.77 0.18 -16.27
C ASN A 93 2.41 0.29 -15.56
N ASN A 94 2.02 -0.70 -14.77
CA ASN A 94 0.86 -0.59 -13.89
C ASN A 94 1.06 0.52 -12.84
N GLY A 95 2.24 0.61 -12.24
CA GLY A 95 2.59 1.70 -11.32
C GLY A 95 2.49 3.08 -11.99
N ARG A 96 3.04 3.23 -13.21
CA ARG A 96 2.94 4.47 -13.99
C ARG A 96 1.49 4.85 -14.30
N ALA A 97 0.68 3.89 -14.73
CA ALA A 97 -0.74 4.13 -14.99
C ALA A 97 -1.50 4.51 -13.71
N ALA A 98 -1.23 3.80 -12.61
CA ALA A 98 -1.84 4.05 -11.32
C ALA A 98 -1.48 5.43 -10.75
N MET A 99 -0.25 5.92 -10.95
CA MET A 99 0.15 7.28 -10.54
C MET A 99 -0.72 8.36 -11.19
N PHE A 100 -0.98 8.26 -12.50
CA PHE A 100 -1.91 9.18 -13.17
C PHE A 100 -3.37 8.93 -12.76
N GLY A 101 -3.75 7.67 -12.54
CA GLY A 101 -5.07 7.29 -12.07
C GLY A 101 -5.41 7.91 -10.71
N ILE A 102 -4.54 7.75 -9.71
CA ILE A 102 -4.77 8.29 -8.37
C ILE A 102 -4.73 9.82 -8.36
N LEU A 103 -3.84 10.44 -9.14
CA LEU A 103 -3.83 11.90 -9.29
C LEU A 103 -5.15 12.40 -9.88
N GLY A 104 -5.65 11.75 -10.93
CA GLY A 104 -6.95 12.08 -11.51
C GLY A 104 -8.08 11.94 -10.51
N LEU A 105 -8.09 10.87 -9.71
CA LEU A 105 -9.07 10.68 -8.65
C LEU A 105 -9.00 11.76 -7.58
N MET A 106 -7.80 12.16 -7.13
CA MET A 106 -7.64 13.22 -6.13
C MET A 106 -8.08 14.60 -6.63
N VAL A 107 -7.91 14.91 -7.92
CA VAL A 107 -8.31 16.20 -8.51
C VAL A 107 -9.81 16.26 -8.78
N HIS A 108 -10.43 15.12 -9.09
CA HIS A 108 -11.86 15.03 -9.40
C HIS A 108 -12.74 14.74 -8.18
N GLU A 109 -12.14 14.51 -7.01
CA GLU A 109 -12.82 14.34 -5.73
C GLU A 109 -13.33 15.68 -5.18
#